data_AF-B8F1E2-F1
#
_entry.id   AF-B8F1E2-F1
#
_cell.length_a   1.000
_cell.length_b   1.000
_cell.length_c   1.000
_cell.angle_alpha   90.00
_cell.angle_beta   90.00
_cell.angle_gamma   90.00
#
_symmetry.space_group_name_H-M   'P 1'
#
loop_
_entity.id
_entity.type
_entity.pdbx_description
1 polymer ?
#
loop_
_entity_poly.entity_id
_entity_poly.type
_entity_poly.pdbx_seq_one_letter_code
_entity_poly.pdbx_strand_id
1 'polypeptide(L)'
;MAYCRFLGLGHIKSNFFIKNPFMILNYYGIRTSVRYESFGCFAAENEFEISEVKIAGVNGSHFIATKEQEILYDSLDLKLNGKIFKVTSKRIFKLK
;
A
#
# COMPACT_ATOMS: atom_id res chain seq x y z
N MET A 1 -16.73 -5.59 -10.28
CA MET A 1 -16.20 -6.91 -10.71
C MET A 1 -14.80 -7.24 -10.16
N ALA A 2 -13.88 -6.28 -9.98
CA ALA A 2 -12.52 -6.58 -9.51
C ALA A 2 -12.45 -7.08 -8.04
N TYR A 3 -13.24 -6.50 -7.12
CA TYR A 3 -13.26 -6.93 -5.71
C TYR A 3 -13.61 -8.41 -5.52
N CYS A 4 -14.72 -8.90 -6.08
CA CYS A 4 -15.10 -10.31 -5.97
C CYS A 4 -14.06 -11.25 -6.58
N ARG A 5 -13.37 -10.81 -7.64
CA ARG A 5 -12.26 -11.55 -8.24
C ARG A 5 -11.06 -11.61 -7.29
N PHE A 6 -10.66 -10.50 -6.69
CA PHE A 6 -9.56 -10.49 -5.72
C PHE A 6 -9.89 -11.23 -4.42
N LEU A 7 -11.16 -11.23 -4.02
CA LEU A 7 -11.68 -12.03 -2.91
C LEU A 7 -11.60 -13.52 -3.25
N GLY A 8 -12.10 -13.93 -4.42
CA GLY A 8 -12.04 -15.32 -4.88
C GLY A 8 -10.62 -15.86 -5.07
N LEU A 9 -9.67 -15.00 -5.47
CA LEU A 9 -8.25 -15.33 -5.59
C LEU A 9 -7.47 -15.21 -4.27
N GLY A 10 -8.12 -14.82 -3.17
CA GLY A 10 -7.49 -14.68 -1.86
C GLY A 10 -6.49 -13.53 -1.74
N HIS A 11 -6.50 -12.58 -2.68
CA HIS A 11 -5.66 -11.36 -2.64
C HIS A 11 -6.22 -10.30 -1.70
N ILE A 12 -7.52 -10.36 -1.40
CA ILE A 12 -8.23 -9.49 -0.44
C ILE A 12 -9.15 -10.38 0.42
N LYS A 13 -9.35 -10.05 1.70
CA LYS A 13 -10.33 -10.69 2.58
C LYS A 13 -11.70 -10.00 2.50
N SER A 14 -12.75 -10.65 2.96
CA SER A 14 -14.10 -10.07 3.01
C SER A 14 -14.17 -8.78 3.82
N ASN A 15 -13.31 -8.62 4.82
CA ASN A 15 -13.16 -7.38 5.60
C ASN A 15 -12.24 -6.33 4.92
N PHE A 16 -12.07 -6.40 3.59
CA PHE A 16 -11.26 -5.49 2.76
C PHE A 16 -9.75 -5.50 3.06
N PHE A 17 -9.29 -6.40 3.92
CA PHE A 17 -7.86 -6.54 4.20
C PHE A 17 -7.10 -7.07 2.97
N ILE A 18 -6.14 -6.29 2.48
CA ILE A 18 -5.31 -6.64 1.31
C ILE A 18 -4.21 -7.63 1.75
N LYS A 19 -4.25 -8.85 1.22
CA LYS A 19 -3.23 -9.89 1.45
C LYS A 19 -2.07 -9.80 0.48
N ASN A 20 -2.34 -9.52 -0.80
CA ASN A 20 -1.31 -9.49 -1.84
C ASN A 20 -1.48 -8.25 -2.74
N PRO A 21 -0.90 -7.11 -2.34
CA PRO A 21 -1.01 -5.87 -3.10
C PRO A 21 -0.37 -5.98 -4.50
N PHE A 22 0.69 -6.78 -4.67
CA PHE A 22 1.36 -6.93 -5.97
C PHE A 22 0.44 -7.51 -7.04
N MET A 23 -0.36 -8.51 -6.70
CA MET A 23 -1.27 -9.14 -7.65
C MET A 23 -2.41 -8.20 -8.06
N ILE A 24 -2.88 -7.37 -7.13
CA ILE A 24 -3.87 -6.32 -7.41
C ILE A 24 -3.26 -5.27 -8.34
N LEU A 25 -2.05 -4.80 -8.05
CA LEU A 25 -1.38 -3.77 -8.85
C LEU A 25 -1.07 -4.28 -10.28
N ASN A 26 -0.59 -5.52 -10.41
CA ASN A 26 -0.34 -6.15 -11.70
C ASN A 26 -1.63 -6.30 -12.54
N TYR A 27 -2.77 -6.59 -11.90
CA TYR A 27 -4.07 -6.63 -12.57
C TYR A 27 -4.42 -5.30 -13.25
N TYR A 28 -4.03 -4.18 -12.64
CA TYR A 28 -4.19 -2.84 -13.20
C TYR A 28 -3.05 -2.42 -14.13
N GLY A 29 -2.17 -3.34 -14.54
CA GLY A 29 -1.06 -3.06 -15.45
C GLY A 29 0.11 -2.33 -14.79
N ILE A 30 0.10 -2.18 -13.47
CA ILE A 30 1.21 -1.62 -12.69
C ILE A 30 2.24 -2.73 -12.49
N ARG A 31 3.08 -2.91 -13.52
CA ARG A 31 4.12 -3.96 -13.62
C ARG A 31 5.52 -3.47 -13.26
N THR A 32 5.60 -2.30 -12.65
CA THR A 32 6.86 -1.58 -12.53
C THR A 32 7.82 -2.24 -11.58
N SER A 33 9.12 -2.05 -11.84
CA SER A 33 10.21 -2.60 -11.04
C SER A 33 9.98 -2.31 -9.57
N VAL A 34 9.64 -3.34 -8.81
CA VAL A 34 9.46 -3.25 -7.37
C VAL A 34 10.82 -3.39 -6.74
N ARG A 35 11.21 -2.42 -5.91
CA ARG A 35 12.37 -2.56 -5.02
C ARG A 35 11.92 -2.56 -3.56
N TYR A 36 12.53 -3.48 -2.80
CA TYR A 36 12.43 -3.48 -1.34
C TYR A 36 13.48 -2.51 -0.83
N GLU A 37 13.03 -1.49 -0.13
CA GLU A 37 13.92 -0.45 0.39
C GLU A 37 13.88 -0.43 1.91
N SER A 38 15.05 -0.15 2.50
CA SER A 38 15.16 0.13 3.92
C SER A 38 14.42 1.42 4.30
N PHE A 39 14.04 1.52 5.58
CA PHE A 39 13.44 2.72 6.16
C PHE A 39 14.38 3.93 5.98
N GLY A 40 14.14 4.78 4.98
CA GLY A 40 14.94 5.97 4.71
C GLY A 40 15.03 6.37 3.24
N CYS A 41 14.76 5.44 2.31
CA CYS A 41 14.69 5.79 0.90
C CYS A 41 13.34 6.38 0.54
N PHE A 42 13.38 7.46 -0.25
CA PHE A 42 12.22 8.14 -0.81
C PHE A 42 11.97 7.68 -2.24
N ALA A 43 10.71 7.65 -2.64
CA ALA A 43 10.34 7.44 -4.04
C ALA A 43 10.83 8.61 -4.90
N ALA A 44 11.37 8.32 -6.09
CA ALA A 44 11.65 9.32 -7.10
C ALA A 44 10.37 9.91 -7.73
N GLU A 45 10.48 10.96 -8.54
CA GLU A 45 9.37 11.66 -9.20
C GLU A 45 8.49 10.73 -10.07
N ASN A 46 9.12 9.74 -10.70
CA ASN A 46 8.45 8.70 -11.46
C ASN A 46 8.18 7.44 -10.63
N GLU A 47 8.10 7.54 -9.31
CA GLU A 47 7.83 6.44 -8.40
C GLU A 47 6.72 6.79 -7.41
N PHE A 48 6.04 5.75 -6.91
CA PHE A 48 5.15 5.88 -5.76
C PHE A 48 5.50 4.81 -4.72
N GLU A 49 5.25 5.13 -3.47
CA GLU A 49 5.51 4.28 -2.32
C GLU A 49 4.20 3.64 -1.86
N ILE A 50 4.24 2.35 -1.50
CA ILE A 50 3.24 1.73 -0.63
C ILE A 50 3.94 1.27 0.65
N SER A 51 3.49 1.81 1.77
CA SER A 51 3.95 1.48 3.11
C SER A 51 2.89 0.69 3.86
N GLU A 52 3.27 -0.48 4.38
CA GLU A 52 2.48 -1.23 5.35
C GLU A 52 2.67 -0.63 6.73
N VAL A 53 1.57 -0.28 7.40
CA VAL A 53 1.59 0.36 8.71
C VAL A 53 0.80 -0.44 9.74
N LYS A 54 1.29 -0.45 10.97
CA LYS A 54 0.60 -0.96 12.15
C LYS A 54 0.18 0.18 13.06
N ILE A 55 -1.05 0.10 13.54
CA ILE A 55 -1.62 1.02 14.52
C ILE A 55 -1.79 0.24 15.83
N ALA A 56 -1.36 0.82 16.95
CA ALA A 56 -1.54 0.17 18.25
C ALA A 56 -3.04 -0.08 18.52
N GLY A 57 -3.38 -1.30 18.92
CA GLY A 57 -4.76 -1.68 19.24
C GLY A 57 -5.69 -1.91 18.03
N VAL A 58 -5.21 -1.76 16.79
CA VAL A 58 -5.99 -2.08 15.59
C VAL A 58 -5.49 -3.39 14.99
N ASN A 59 -6.40 -4.35 14.82
CA ASN A 59 -6.09 -5.63 14.22
C ASN A 59 -6.01 -5.52 12.69
N GLY A 60 -4.91 -6.01 12.12
CA GLY A 60 -4.67 -6.05 10.68
C GLY A 60 -3.44 -5.25 10.27
N SER A 61 -3.11 -5.34 8.99
CA SER A 61 -2.17 -4.45 8.32
C SER A 61 -2.93 -3.37 7.57
N HIS A 62 -2.45 -2.15 7.68
CA HIS A 62 -2.96 -1.00 6.95
C HIS A 62 -1.94 -0.62 5.90
N PHE A 63 -2.39 0.03 4.83
CA PHE A 63 -1.49 0.47 3.77
C PHE A 63 -1.71 1.94 3.50
N ILE A 64 -0.62 2.67 3.30
CA ILE A 64 -0.61 4.05 2.84
C ILE A 64 0.15 4.08 1.53
N ALA A 65 -0.42 4.70 0.50
CA ALA A 65 0.26 4.97 -0.76
C ALA A 65 0.52 6.47 -0.91
N THR A 66 1.76 6.83 -1.25
CA THR A 66 2.16 8.22 -1.48
C THR A 66 2.99 8.36 -2.73
N LYS A 67 2.87 9.51 -3.39
CA LYS A 67 3.78 9.95 -4.44
C LYS A 67 4.37 11.28 -3.99
N GLU A 68 5.67 11.33 -3.76
CA GLU A 68 6.33 12.51 -3.18
C GLU A 68 5.63 12.96 -1.87
N GLN A 69 4.96 14.11 -1.87
CA GLN A 69 4.20 14.64 -0.74
C GLN A 69 2.68 14.36 -0.84
N GLU A 70 2.21 13.86 -1.99
CA GLU A 70 0.81 13.55 -2.24
C GLU A 70 0.41 12.21 -1.61
N ILE A 71 -0.76 12.20 -0.94
CA ILE A 71 -1.38 10.98 -0.43
C ILE A 71 -2.30 10.43 -1.52
N LEU A 72 -1.93 9.30 -2.11
CA LEU A 72 -2.75 8.61 -3.11
C LEU A 72 -3.78 7.71 -2.45
N TYR A 73 -3.44 7.14 -1.29
CA TYR A 73 -4.31 6.26 -0.51
C TYR A 73 -3.87 6.26 0.94
N ASP A 74 -4.82 6.35 1.87
CA ASP A 74 -4.58 6.18 3.30
C ASP A 74 -5.77 5.47 3.92
N SER A 75 -5.61 4.18 4.23
CA SER A 75 -6.68 3.45 4.88
C SER A 75 -6.92 4.03 6.28
N LEU A 76 -8.10 4.61 6.52
CA LEU A 76 -8.52 5.25 7.78
C LEU A 76 -7.98 6.68 8.02
N ASP A 77 -7.53 7.36 6.96
CA ASP A 77 -7.10 8.77 7.01
C ASP A 77 -6.06 9.02 8.12
N LEU A 78 -5.08 8.12 8.25
CA LEU A 78 -4.14 8.08 9.36
C LEU A 78 -3.25 9.31 9.41
N LYS A 79 -2.71 9.75 8.26
CA LYS A 79 -1.91 10.98 8.15
C LYS A 79 -2.76 12.22 8.37
N LEU A 80 -3.97 12.26 7.79
CA LEU A 80 -4.87 13.42 7.92
C LEU A 80 -5.29 13.64 9.39
N ASN A 81 -5.57 12.55 10.11
CA ASN A 81 -5.99 12.59 11.50
C ASN A 81 -4.82 12.61 12.51
N GLY A 82 -3.57 12.70 12.04
CA GLY A 82 -2.38 12.69 12.91
C GLY A 82 -2.25 11.43 13.79
N LYS A 83 -2.82 10.30 13.36
CA LYS A 83 -2.76 9.06 14.13
C LYS A 83 -1.35 8.51 14.15
N ILE A 84 -0.93 8.04 15.32
CA ILE A 84 0.37 7.38 15.48
C ILE A 84 0.30 5.99 14.88
N PHE A 85 1.12 5.73 13.87
CA PHE A 85 1.32 4.41 13.27
C PHE A 85 2.81 4.14 13.10
N LYS A 86 3.16 2.84 13.03
CA LYS A 86 4.50 2.37 12.75
C LYS A 86 4.54 1.77 11.36
N VAL A 87 5.40 2.27 10.48
CA VAL A 87 5.69 1.60 9.21
C VAL A 87 6.42 0.30 9.51
N THR A 88 5.95 -0.80 8.92
CA THR A 88 6.47 -2.16 9.12
C THR A 88 7.12 -2.73 7.87
N SER A 89 6.65 -2.32 6.69
CA SER A 89 7.31 -2.61 5.42
C SER A 89 7.08 -1.46 4.43
N LYS A 90 8.01 -1.28 3.50
CA LYS A 90 7.96 -0.26 2.44
C LYS A 90 8.28 -0.88 1.09
N ARG A 91 7.54 -0.49 0.06
CA ARG A 91 7.76 -0.90 -1.34
C ARG A 91 7.65 0.31 -2.24
N ILE A 92 8.61 0.46 -3.15
CA ILE A 92 8.62 1.52 -4.15
C ILE A 92 8.31 0.92 -5.52
N PHE A 93 7.42 1.60 -6.25
CA PHE A 93 6.93 1.21 -7.57
C PHE A 93 7.23 2.33 -8.55
N LYS A 94 7.75 2.03 -9.74
CA LYS A 94 7.82 3.05 -10.80
C LYS A 94 6.42 3.35 -11.36
N LEU A 95 6.23 4.54 -11.89
CA LEU A 95 5.17 4.92 -12.79
C LEU A 95 5.72 4.75 -14.21
N LYS A 96 4.88 4.29 -15.13
CA LYS A 96 5.28 4.01 -16.52
C LYS A 96 5.57 5.31 -17.27
#